data_AF-A0A1G6Z2Q8-F1
#
_entry.id   AF-A0A1G6Z2Q8-F1
#
_cell.length_a   1.000
_cell.length_b   1.000
_cell.length_c   1.000
_cell.angle_alpha   90.00
_cell.angle_beta   90.00
_cell.angle_gamma   90.00
#
_symmetry.space_group_name_H-M   'P 1'
#
loop_
_entity.id
_entity.type
_entity.pdbx_description
1 polymer ?
#
loop_
_entity_poly.entity_id
_entity_poly.type
_entity_poly.pdbx_seq_one_letter_code
_entity_poly.pdbx_strand_id
1 'polypeptide(L)' 'MHRESDQHSPREDDALKAELQGTLKGGGPTRAEEWRDPEPPADDDPAVAPYGDPSPDESPP' A
#
# COMPACT_ATOMS: atom_id res chain seq x y z
N MET A 1 -28.63 36.77 -7.30
CA MET A 1 -28.06 35.51 -6.77
C MET A 1 -27.62 34.70 -7.99
N HIS A 2 -26.32 34.68 -8.31
CA HIS A 2 -25.79 33.79 -9.34
C HIS A 2 -25.75 32.38 -8.72
N ARG A 3 -26.55 31.45 -9.25
CA ARG A 3 -26.43 30.01 -9.00
C ARG A 3 -25.77 29.42 -10.25
N GLU A 4 -24.53 29.80 -10.50
CA GLU A 4 -23.68 28.99 -11.35
C GLU A 4 -23.25 27.78 -10.52
N SER A 5 -23.52 26.59 -11.04
CA SER A 5 -23.18 25.35 -10.33
C SER A 5 -21.69 25.10 -10.51
N ASP A 6 -20.93 25.04 -9.43
CA ASP A 6 -19.52 24.57 -9.40
C ASP A 6 -19.39 23.06 -9.72
N GLN A 7 -20.35 22.46 -10.43
CA GLN A 7 -20.30 21.04 -10.78
C GLN A 7 -19.50 20.86 -12.07
N HIS A 8 -18.52 19.95 -12.02
CA HIS A 8 -17.75 19.56 -13.17
C HIS A 8 -18.61 18.86 -14.23
N SER A 9 -18.20 18.97 -15.49
CA SER A 9 -18.79 18.17 -16.55
C SER A 9 -18.37 16.70 -16.42
N PRO A 10 -19.13 15.73 -16.96
CA PRO A 10 -18.77 14.31 -16.85
C PRO A 10 -17.37 13.97 -17.36
N ARG A 11 -16.88 14.71 -18.37
CA ARG A 11 -15.52 14.51 -18.92
C ARG A 11 -14.43 14.97 -17.96
N GLU A 12 -14.66 16.06 -17.24
CA GLU A 12 -13.72 16.57 -16.24
C GLU A 12 -13.68 15.65 -15.02
N ASP A 13 -14.84 15.15 -14.59
CA ASP A 13 -14.92 14.14 -13.53
C ASP A 13 -14.14 12.85 -13.90
N ASP A 14 -14.26 12.39 -15.14
CA ASP A 14 -13.52 11.21 -15.61
C ASP A 14 -11.99 11.43 -15.61
N ALA A 15 -11.54 12.65 -15.98
CA ALA A 15 -10.13 13.01 -15.93
C ALA A 15 -9.61 13.06 -14.48
N LEU A 16 -10.34 13.73 -13.58
CA LEU A 16 -9.99 13.80 -12.15
C LEU A 16 -9.94 12.43 -11.49
N LYS A 17 -10.88 11.54 -11.84
CA LYS A 17 -10.88 10.15 -11.38
C LYS A 17 -9.65 9.39 -11.85
N ALA A 18 -9.23 9.57 -13.10
CA ALA A 18 -8.06 8.90 -13.65
C ALA A 18 -6.76 9.34 -12.95
N GLU A 19 -6.62 10.64 -12.68
CA GLU A 19 -5.49 11.20 -11.91
C GLU A 19 -5.45 10.60 -10.49
N LEU A 20 -6.58 10.61 -9.78
CA LEU A 20 -6.70 10.04 -8.44
C LEU A 20 -6.43 8.52 -8.43
N GLN A 21 -6.88 7.80 -9.45
CA GLN A 21 -6.63 6.37 -9.56
C GLN A 21 -5.14 6.07 -9.79
N GLY A 22 -4.44 6.91 -10.56
CA GLY A 22 -3.00 6.80 -10.79
C GLY A 22 -2.19 6.97 -9.50
N THR A 23 -2.59 7.90 -8.63
CA THR A 23 -1.92 8.10 -7.33
C THR A 23 -2.18 6.97 -6.36
N LEU A 24 -3.43 6.47 -6.27
CA LEU A 24 -3.81 5.42 -5.34
C LEU A 24 -3.25 4.03 -5.71
N LYS A 25 -3.05 3.74 -7.00
CA LYS A 25 -2.49 2.46 -7.45
C LYS A 25 -0.97 2.47 -7.57
N GLY A 26 -0.32 3.63 -7.42
CA GLY A 26 1.06 3.84 -7.87
C GLY A 26 2.17 3.39 -6.93
N GLY A 27 1.92 2.97 -5.69
CA GLY A 27 3.03 2.85 -4.73
C GLY A 27 2.89 1.92 -3.52
N GLY A 28 1.90 1.01 -3.47
CA GLY A 28 1.78 0.09 -2.34
C GLY A 28 0.59 -0.86 -2.43
N PRO A 29 0.49 -1.82 -1.50
CA PRO A 29 -0.69 -2.69 -1.39
C PRO A 29 -1.94 -1.82 -1.24
N THR A 30 -3.03 -2.23 -1.88
CA THR A 30 -4.31 -1.57 -1.61
C THR A 30 -4.66 -1.74 -0.14
N ARG A 31 -5.55 -0.88 0.39
CA ARG A 31 -6.01 -1.03 1.78
C ARG A 31 -6.56 -2.43 2.11
N ALA A 32 -7.09 -3.13 1.11
CA ALA A 32 -7.58 -4.51 1.26
C ALA A 32 -6.48 -5.58 1.19
N GLU A 33 -5.28 -5.23 0.73
CA GLU A 33 -4.10 -6.10 0.66
C GLU A 33 -3.12 -5.83 1.81
N GLU A 34 -3.20 -4.66 2.44
CA GLU A 34 -2.34 -4.21 3.54
C GLU A 34 -2.30 -5.20 4.71
N TRP A 35 -3.42 -5.88 5.02
CA TRP A 35 -3.46 -6.89 6.09
C TRP A 35 -2.58 -8.12 5.84
N ARG A 36 -2.18 -8.38 4.59
CA ARG A 36 -1.28 -9.49 4.22
C ARG A 36 0.18 -9.08 4.24
N ASP A 37 0.47 -7.78 4.28
CA ASP A 37 1.84 -7.29 4.27
C ASP A 37 2.43 -7.44 5.68
N PRO A 38 3.61 -8.08 5.83
CA PRO A 38 4.24 -8.18 7.14
C PRO A 38 4.71 -6.80 7.60
N GLU A 39 4.41 -6.47 8.85
CA GLU A 39 4.95 -5.27 9.50
C GLU A 39 6.49 -5.29 9.49
N PRO A 40 7.16 -4.14 9.29
CA PRO A 40 8.61 -4.04 9.39
C PRO A 40 9.10 -4.28 10.83
N PRO A 41 10.36 -4.71 11.03
CA PRO A 41 10.92 -4.93 12.36
C PRO A 41 10.99 -3.61 13.16
N ALA A 42 10.67 -3.69 14.45
CA ALA A 42 10.82 -2.60 15.40
C ALA A 42 12.28 -2.43 15.84
N ASP A 43 12.64 -1.26 16.38
CA ASP A 43 14.01 -0.96 16.84
C ASP A 43 14.47 -1.88 17.99
N ASP A 44 13.53 -2.36 18.81
CA ASP A 44 13.80 -3.26 19.95
C ASP A 44 13.68 -4.74 19.58
N ASP A 45 13.35 -5.08 18.33
CA ASP A 45 13.22 -6.47 17.92
C ASP A 45 14.59 -7.18 17.91
N PRO A 46 14.65 -8.44 18.40
CA PRO A 46 15.86 -9.23 18.28
C PRO A 46 16.18 -9.47 16.80
N ALA A 47 17.47 -9.52 16.46
CA ALA A 47 17.90 -9.87 15.11
C ALA A 47 17.50 -11.31 14.77
N VAL A 48 16.35 -11.48 14.12
CA VAL A 48 15.82 -12.75 13.62
C VAL A 48 16.15 -12.90 12.14
N ALA A 49 16.51 -14.12 11.74
CA ALA A 49 16.70 -14.45 10.33
C ALA A 49 15.37 -14.31 9.57
N PRO A 50 15.40 -13.86 8.31
CA PRO A 50 14.19 -13.81 7.48
C PRO A 50 13.59 -15.21 7.32
N TYR A 51 12.27 -15.29 7.26
CA TYR A 51 11.56 -16.55 7.00
C TYR A 51 12.08 -17.20 5.71
N GLY A 52 12.78 -18.34 5.85
CA GLY A 52 13.30 -19.13 4.72
C GLY A 52 14.79 -19.45 4.80
N ASP A 53 15.57 -18.80 5.67
CA ASP A 53 16.95 -19.20 5.95
C ASP A 53 16.95 -20.27 7.05
N PRO A 54 17.43 -21.51 6.78
CA PRO A 54 17.59 -22.48 7.84
C PRO A 54 18.68 -21.96 8.80
N SER A 55 18.29 -21.72 10.05
CA SER A 55 19.24 -21.43 11.12
C SER A 55 20.33 -22.52 11.13
N PRO A 56 21.63 -22.16 11.21
CA PRO A 56 22.73 -23.14 11.21
C PRO A 56 22.69 -24.09 12.42
N ASP A 57 21.84 -23.81 13.41
CA ASP A 57 21.60 -24.62 14.60
C ASP A 57 20.76 -25.89 14.31
N GLU A 58 20.16 -26.02 13.12
CA GLU A 58 19.34 -27.16 12.71
C GLU A 58 20.12 -28.22 11.90
N SER A 59 21.44 -28.35 12.11
CA SER A 59 22.20 -29.53 11.67
C SER A 59 22.04 -30.67 12.68
N PRO A 60 21.33 -31.77 12.36
CA PRO A 60 21.29 -32.91 13.25
C PRO A 60 22.66 -33.63 13.27
N PRO A 61 23.05 -34.27 14.39
CA PRO A 61 24.28 -35.06 14.48
C PRO A 61 24.24 -36.35 13.64
#